data_AF-A0AA39RPQ6-F1
#
_entry.id   AF-A0AA39RPQ6-F1
#
_cell.length_a   1.000
_cell.length_b   1.000
_cell.length_c   1.000
_cell.angle_alpha   90.00
_cell.angle_beta   90.00
_cell.angle_gamma   90.00
#
_symmetry.space_group_name_H-M   'P 1'
#
loop_
_entity.id
_entity.type
_entity.pdbx_description
1 polymer ?
#
loop_
_entity_poly.entity_id
_entity_poly.type
_entity_poly.pdbx_seq_one_letter_code
_entity_poly.pdbx_strand_id
1 'polypeptide(L)'
;MPIAFPIAMQIAQRFSFRGFRYLNHCATHSDGKEVHRRQSATKQLATKAARKSAPATGGVNKPHRFRPGTVAMREIRKYQKITELLIWKLPFQRLVREIAQDFKTDMRFQSSAVAALQ
;
A
#
# COMPACT_ATOMS: atom_id res chain seq x y z
N MET A 1 9.84 11.37 47.94
CA MET A 1 9.22 10.40 47.02
C MET A 1 9.03 11.04 45.64
N PRO A 2 10.02 10.95 44.73
CA PRO A 2 9.76 11.03 43.29
C PRO A 2 10.14 9.70 42.64
N ILE A 3 9.20 9.09 41.90
CA ILE A 3 9.47 7.90 41.11
C ILE A 3 9.93 8.35 39.73
N ALA A 4 11.13 7.91 39.40
CA ALA A 4 11.92 8.26 38.23
C ALA A 4 11.52 7.45 36.98
N PHE A 5 11.80 8.08 35.84
CA PHE A 5 11.70 7.59 34.47
C PHE A 5 12.95 6.71 34.12
N PRO A 6 13.07 6.15 32.89
CA PRO A 6 13.34 4.74 32.60
C PRO A 6 14.80 4.48 32.15
N ILE A 7 15.06 3.29 31.57
CA ILE A 7 16.25 2.82 30.81
C ILE A 7 17.04 1.71 31.53
N ALA A 8 16.74 0.45 31.18
CA ALA A 8 17.69 -0.67 31.03
C ALA A 8 16.89 -1.88 30.49
N MET A 9 17.15 -2.34 29.27
CA MET A 9 18.15 -3.38 28.96
C MET A 9 17.87 -4.74 29.60
N GLN A 10 17.87 -5.75 28.73
CA GLN A 10 18.26 -7.13 28.98
C GLN A 10 17.20 -8.15 29.45
N ILE A 11 16.64 -8.87 28.47
CA ILE A 11 16.65 -10.33 28.55
C ILE A 11 17.59 -10.81 27.45
N ALA A 12 18.81 -11.18 27.86
CA ALA A 12 19.74 -11.94 27.06
C ALA A 12 19.42 -13.42 27.23
N GLN A 13 19.44 -14.18 26.14
CA GLN A 13 19.96 -15.55 26.16
C GLN A 13 20.41 -15.95 24.75
N ARG A 14 21.65 -16.39 24.72
CA ARG A 14 22.52 -16.63 23.57
C ARG A 14 22.62 -18.14 23.44
N PHE A 15 21.95 -18.73 22.44
CA PHE A 15 22.12 -20.13 22.07
C PHE A 15 22.51 -20.22 20.60
N SER A 16 23.64 -20.88 20.37
CA SER A 16 24.34 -21.05 19.11
C SER A 16 23.54 -21.91 18.13
N PHE A 17 23.33 -21.45 16.90
CA PHE A 17 23.16 -22.35 15.76
C PHE A 17 23.84 -21.77 14.52
N ARG A 18 24.84 -22.50 14.05
CA ARG A 18 25.55 -22.28 12.79
C ARG A 18 24.59 -22.56 11.63
N GLY A 19 24.57 -21.65 10.65
CA GLY A 19 24.41 -22.00 9.23
C GLY A 19 22.99 -22.02 8.67
N PHE A 20 22.64 -20.97 7.90
CA PHE A 20 22.33 -21.16 6.47
C PHE A 20 22.53 -19.82 5.74
N ARG A 21 23.58 -19.77 4.93
CA ARG A 21 23.95 -18.64 4.08
C ARG A 21 23.22 -18.84 2.75
N TYR A 22 22.21 -18.04 2.44
CA TYR A 22 21.74 -17.89 1.06
C TYR A 22 21.39 -16.43 0.75
N LEU A 23 22.29 -15.84 -0.03
CA LEU A 23 22.08 -14.86 -1.09
C LEU A 23 21.18 -13.65 -0.77
N ASN A 24 21.80 -12.61 -0.22
CA ASN A 24 21.42 -11.23 -0.54
C ASN A 24 22.57 -10.60 -1.31
N HIS A 25 22.33 -10.31 -2.59
CA HIS A 25 23.10 -9.34 -3.35
C HIS A 25 22.11 -8.56 -4.21
N CYS A 26 21.96 -7.28 -3.90
CA CYS A 26 21.62 -6.28 -4.90
C CYS A 26 22.25 -4.97 -4.44
N ALA A 27 23.55 -4.84 -4.73
CA ALA A 27 24.24 -3.56 -4.71
C ALA A 27 23.98 -2.90 -6.07
N THR A 28 23.48 -1.68 -6.00
CA THR A 28 23.41 -0.73 -7.12
C THR A 28 24.80 -0.51 -7.70
N HIS A 29 24.95 -0.75 -9.00
CA HIS A 29 26.05 -0.18 -9.78
C HIS A 29 25.48 0.41 -11.06
N SER A 30 25.62 1.73 -11.15
CA SER A 30 25.43 2.53 -12.35
C SER A 30 26.67 2.34 -13.21
N ASP A 31 26.58 1.71 -14.37
CA ASP A 31 27.72 1.61 -15.28
C ASP A 31 27.32 1.85 -16.74
N GLY A 32 28.12 2.69 -17.37
CA GLY A 32 27.93 3.25 -18.70
C GLY A 32 28.00 2.21 -19.81
N LYS A 33 27.37 2.57 -20.93
CA LYS A 33 27.24 1.73 -22.12
C LYS A 33 28.55 1.77 -22.90
N GLU A 34 29.40 0.75 -22.71
CA GLU A 34 30.61 0.57 -23.50
C GLU A 34 30.28 -0.17 -24.81
N VAL A 35 30.43 0.52 -25.94
CA VAL A 35 30.17 0.03 -27.30
C VAL A 35 31.42 -0.69 -27.82
N HIS A 36 31.45 -2.01 -27.72
CA HIS A 36 32.47 -2.80 -28.42
C HIS A 36 32.01 -3.14 -29.84
N ARG A 37 32.63 -2.42 -30.78
CA ARG A 37 32.62 -2.67 -32.23
C ARG A 37 33.00 -4.12 -32.53
N ARG A 38 32.05 -4.90 -33.06
CA ARG A 38 32.36 -6.09 -33.87
C ARG A 38 31.70 -5.95 -35.22
N GLN A 39 32.56 -5.68 -36.19
CA GLN A 39 32.25 -5.55 -37.60
C GLN A 39 32.54 -6.92 -38.22
N SER A 40 31.54 -7.59 -38.77
CA SER A 40 31.75 -8.72 -39.67
C SER A 40 30.74 -8.67 -40.82
N ALA A 41 31.25 -9.02 -41.99
CA ALA A 41 30.80 -8.54 -43.27
C ALA A 41 29.51 -9.21 -43.81
N THR A 42 28.71 -8.37 -44.44
CA THR A 42 27.77 -8.56 -45.54
C THR A 42 27.50 -10.01 -46.01
N LYS A 43 26.26 -10.46 -45.80
CA LYS A 43 25.52 -11.27 -46.77
C LYS A 43 24.11 -10.69 -46.90
N GLN A 44 23.91 -9.87 -47.93
CA GLN A 44 22.57 -9.54 -48.42
C GLN A 44 22.24 -10.53 -49.53
N LEU A 45 21.20 -11.34 -49.35
CA LEU A 45 20.37 -11.86 -50.44
C LEU A 45 18.93 -11.95 -49.93
N ALA A 46 18.08 -11.15 -50.56
CA ALA A 46 16.67 -10.97 -50.25
C ALA A 46 15.83 -12.19 -50.64
N THR A 47 14.75 -12.45 -49.91
CA THR A 47 13.43 -12.68 -50.55
C THR A 47 12.29 -12.35 -49.60
N LYS A 48 11.32 -11.72 -50.22
CA LYS A 48 10.12 -11.07 -49.72
C LYS A 48 9.08 -12.13 -49.35
N ALA A 49 8.63 -12.15 -48.10
CA ALA A 49 7.28 -12.57 -47.74
C ALA A 49 6.92 -11.93 -46.39
N ALA A 50 6.23 -10.80 -46.46
CA ALA A 50 5.61 -10.18 -45.30
C ALA A 50 4.53 -11.11 -44.74
N ARG A 51 4.88 -11.99 -43.81
CA ARG A 51 3.89 -12.53 -42.87
C ARG A 51 3.71 -11.51 -41.76
N LYS A 52 3.00 -10.42 -42.08
CA LYS A 52 2.27 -9.67 -41.06
C LYS A 52 1.12 -10.59 -40.62
N SER A 53 1.36 -11.46 -39.64
CA SER A 53 0.24 -11.93 -38.84
C SER A 53 -0.33 -10.70 -38.17
N ALA A 54 -1.62 -10.43 -38.37
CA ALA A 54 -2.32 -9.41 -37.61
C ALA A 54 -1.94 -9.54 -36.11
N PRO A 55 -1.76 -8.43 -35.35
CA PRO A 55 -1.75 -8.58 -33.90
C PRO A 55 -3.05 -9.30 -33.55
N ALA A 56 -2.98 -10.40 -32.84
CA ALA A 56 -4.17 -11.16 -32.46
C ALA A 56 -5.04 -10.24 -31.61
N THR A 57 -6.00 -9.57 -32.24
CA THR A 57 -7.06 -8.79 -31.60
C THR A 57 -8.03 -9.78 -30.99
N GLY A 58 -7.59 -10.45 -29.91
CA GLY A 58 -8.21 -11.70 -29.47
C GLY A 58 -7.89 -12.03 -28.04
N GLY A 59 -7.93 -11.04 -27.16
CA GLY A 59 -7.81 -11.25 -25.73
C GLY A 59 -8.24 -9.99 -25.02
N VAL A 60 -9.55 -9.80 -24.83
CA VAL A 60 -10.02 -8.83 -23.84
C VAL A 60 -9.38 -9.25 -22.52
N ASN A 61 -8.39 -8.49 -22.06
CA ASN A 61 -7.78 -8.72 -20.76
C ASN A 61 -8.91 -8.69 -19.73
N LYS A 62 -9.16 -9.84 -19.11
CA LYS A 62 -10.16 -9.97 -18.05
C LYS A 62 -9.83 -8.91 -16.99
N PRO A 63 -10.83 -8.14 -16.50
CA PRO A 63 -10.59 -7.18 -15.44
C PRO A 63 -9.87 -7.84 -14.27
N HIS A 64 -8.73 -7.28 -13.88
CA HIS A 64 -7.93 -7.84 -12.80
C HIS A 64 -8.72 -7.77 -11.48
N ARG A 65 -9.03 -8.94 -10.91
CA ARG A 65 -9.67 -9.06 -9.60
C ARG A 65 -8.62 -9.38 -8.54
N PHE A 66 -8.56 -8.58 -7.48
CA PHE A 66 -7.67 -8.82 -6.36
C PHE A 66 -8.06 -10.10 -5.60
N ARG A 67 -7.04 -10.79 -5.05
CA ARG A 67 -7.26 -11.94 -4.16
C ARG A 67 -7.97 -11.47 -2.88
N PRO A 68 -8.83 -12.30 -2.27
CA PRO A 68 -9.45 -11.98 -0.98
C PRO A 68 -8.36 -11.59 0.04
N GLY A 69 -8.66 -10.60 0.88
CA GLY A 69 -7.71 -10.03 1.84
C GLY A 69 -6.76 -8.95 1.28
N THR A 70 -6.51 -8.90 -0.03
CA THR A 70 -5.59 -7.90 -0.60
C THR A 70 -6.12 -6.47 -0.46
N VAL A 71 -7.41 -6.27 -0.73
CA VAL A 71 -8.06 -4.95 -0.60
C VAL A 71 -8.20 -4.57 0.87
N ALA A 72 -8.63 -5.51 1.72
CA ALA A 72 -8.75 -5.30 3.16
C ALA A 72 -7.43 -4.86 3.81
N MET A 73 -6.30 -5.53 3.50
CA MET A 73 -4.99 -5.14 4.03
C MET A 73 -4.55 -3.74 3.56
N ARG A 74 -4.95 -3.34 2.35
CA ARG A 74 -4.69 -1.98 1.84
C ARG A 74 -5.52 -0.96 2.60
N GLU A 75 -6.80 -1.23 2.84
CA GLU A 75 -7.70 -0.37 3.60
C GLU A 75 -7.27 -0.21 5.06
N ILE A 76 -6.88 -1.29 5.74
CA ILE A 76 -6.34 -1.24 7.11
C ILE A 76 -5.14 -0.30 7.17
N ARG A 77 -4.15 -0.49 6.28
CA ARG A 77 -2.97 0.38 6.23
C ARG A 77 -3.31 1.83 5.89
N LYS A 78 -4.32 2.06 5.04
CA LYS A 78 -4.80 3.41 4.68
C LYS A 78 -5.42 4.10 5.91
N TYR A 79 -6.40 3.47 6.55
CA TYR A 79 -7.17 4.05 7.65
C TYR A 79 -6.40 4.17 8.95
N GLN A 80 -5.38 3.32 9.18
CA GLN A 80 -4.47 3.50 10.32
C GLN A 80 -3.49 4.66 10.12
N LYS A 81 -3.25 5.10 8.88
CA LYS A 81 -2.35 6.21 8.56
C LYS A 81 -3.04 7.57 8.63
N ILE A 82 -4.32 7.64 8.30
CA ILE A 82 -5.11 8.87 8.26
C ILE A 82 -6.01 8.97 9.48
N THR A 83 -6.36 10.19 9.89
CA THR A 83 -7.25 10.47 11.03
C THR A 83 -8.61 11.01 10.57
N GLU A 84 -9.06 10.61 9.38
CA GLU A 84 -10.37 11.03 8.88
C GLU A 84 -11.50 10.27 9.58
N LEU A 85 -12.62 10.95 9.79
CA LEU A 85 -13.83 10.34 10.32
C LEU A 85 -14.38 9.34 9.29
N LEU A 86 -14.53 8.08 9.69
CA LEU A 86 -15.04 7.02 8.81
C LEU A 86 -16.55 7.13 8.56
N ILE A 87 -17.27 7.71 9.51
CA ILE A 87 -18.71 7.97 9.42
C ILE A 87 -18.92 9.40 8.93
N TRP A 88 -19.84 9.59 7.97
CA TRP A 88 -20.18 10.90 7.44
C TRP A 88 -20.80 11.79 8.53
N LYS A 89 -20.48 13.09 8.51
CA LYS A 89 -20.89 14.03 9.56
C LYS A 89 -22.40 14.22 9.66
N LEU A 90 -23.11 14.29 8.52
CA LEU A 90 -24.55 14.56 8.49
C LEU A 90 -25.42 13.45 9.11
N PRO A 91 -25.26 12.16 8.77
CA PRO A 91 -26.04 11.10 9.41
C PRO A 91 -25.74 10.98 10.91
N PHE A 92 -24.48 11.10 11.33
CA PHE A 92 -24.12 11.11 12.75
C PHE A 92 -24.77 12.28 13.50
N GLN A 93 -24.75 13.49 12.92
CA GLN A 93 -25.41 14.65 13.51
C GLN A 93 -26.93 14.48 13.64
N ARG A 94 -27.59 13.84 12.65
CA ARG A 94 -29.03 13.55 12.71
C ARG A 94 -29.35 12.59 13.86
N LEU A 95 -28.55 11.53 14.00
CA LEU A 95 -28.69 10.55 15.08
C LEU A 95 -28.54 11.20 16.46
N VAL A 96 -27.54 12.06 16.65
CA VAL A 96 -27.35 12.79 17.92
C VAL A 96 -28.57 13.64 18.27
N ARG A 97 -29.18 14.30 17.27
CA ARG A 97 -30.38 15.13 17.49
C ARG A 97 -31.64 14.31 17.74
N GLU A 98 -31.78 13.18 17.07
CA GLU A 98 -32.88 12.24 17.29
C GLU A 98 -32.90 11.76 18.74
N ILE A 99 -31.76 11.24 19.23
CA ILE A 99 -31.62 10.76 20.60
C ILE A 99 -31.84 11.91 21.61
N ALA A 100 -31.29 13.10 21.35
CA ALA A 100 -31.42 14.23 22.27
C ALA A 100 -32.85 14.76 22.40
N GLN A 101 -33.65 14.64 21.32
CA GLN A 101 -35.03 15.08 21.31
C GLN A 101 -35.89 14.30 22.31
N ASP A 102 -35.58 13.03 22.56
CA ASP A 102 -36.29 12.17 23.52
C ASP A 102 -36.09 12.62 24.98
N PHE A 103 -35.01 13.36 25.27
CA PHE A 103 -34.71 13.84 26.62
C PHE A 103 -35.20 15.27 26.85
N LYS A 104 -34.95 16.17 25.89
CA LYS A 104 -35.35 17.58 26.00
C LYS A 104 -35.62 18.18 24.62
N THR A 105 -36.85 18.63 24.43
CA THR A 105 -37.24 19.37 23.22
C THR A 105 -36.45 20.68 23.14
N ASP A 106 -35.99 21.04 21.94
CA ASP A 106 -35.27 22.29 21.60
C ASP A 106 -33.82 22.43 22.10
N MET A 107 -33.13 21.32 22.36
CA MET A 107 -31.70 21.35 22.70
C MET A 107 -30.82 21.82 21.53
N ARG A 108 -29.96 22.81 21.79
CA ARG A 108 -28.98 23.34 20.82
C ARG A 108 -27.61 22.74 21.09
N PHE A 109 -26.94 22.32 20.01
CA PHE A 109 -25.59 21.76 20.06
C PHE A 109 -24.58 22.73 19.49
N GLN A 110 -23.44 22.85 20.16
CA GLN A 110 -22.24 23.45 19.60
C GLN A 110 -21.62 22.51 18.55
N SER A 111 -21.02 23.05 17.50
CA SER A 111 -20.41 22.25 16.43
C SER A 111 -19.27 21.35 16.95
N SER A 112 -18.45 21.86 17.88
CA SER A 112 -17.38 21.07 18.51
C SER A 112 -17.91 19.98 19.44
N ALA A 113 -19.08 20.18 20.07
CA ALA A 113 -19.69 19.17 20.93
C ALA A 113 -20.12 17.95 20.11
N VAL A 114 -20.75 18.18 18.95
CA VAL A 114 -21.11 17.09 18.02
C VAL A 114 -19.86 16.38 17.50
N ALA A 115 -18.78 17.12 17.23
CA ALA A 115 -17.52 16.53 16.79
C ALA A 115 -16.82 15.71 17.89
N ALA A 116 -16.96 16.09 19.17
CA ALA A 116 -16.32 15.40 20.29
C ALA A 116 -17.05 14.11 20.71
N LEU A 117 -18.31 13.93 20.32
CA LEU A 117 -19.05 12.68 20.52
C LEU A 117 -18.54 11.53 19.62
N GLN A 118 -17.66 11.84 18.66
CA GLN A 118 -17.07 10.91 17.69
C GLN A 118 -15.55 10.89 17.80
#